data_AF-A0AAN8KEZ4-F1
#
_entry.id   AF-A0AAN8KEZ4-F1
#
_cell.length_a   1.000
_cell.length_b   1.000
_cell.length_c   1.000
_cell.angle_alpha   90.00
_cell.angle_beta   90.00
_cell.angle_gamma   90.00
#
_symmetry.space_group_name_H-M   'P 1'
#
loop_
_entity.id
_entity.type
_entity.pdbx_description
1 polymer ?
#
loop_
_entity_poly.entity_id
_entity_poly.type
_entity_poly.pdbx_seq_one_letter_code
_entity_poly.pdbx_strand_id
1 'polypeptide(L)'
;MSDKDLKKQGRGAYDYRADNNIGIGIIKWNDNKPVTLVTSCAFIQPVGSVGRYDKQEKKRVPVEAPNIIKAYNKHMGGVDLADMAVTLYRTLLRTKRY
;
A
#
# COMPACT_ATOMS: atom_id res chain seq x y z
N MET A 1 9.42 13.76 -6.94
CA MET A 1 8.44 14.29 -7.92
C MET A 1 7.21 14.87 -7.20
N SER A 2 6.59 15.91 -7.76
CA SER A 2 5.35 16.48 -7.22
C SER A 2 4.14 15.57 -7.52
N ASP A 3 3.09 15.69 -6.73
CA ASP A 3 1.86 14.91 -6.93
C ASP A 3 1.15 15.26 -8.25
N LYS A 4 1.25 16.52 -8.68
CA LYS A 4 0.66 16.97 -9.95
C LYS A 4 1.35 16.32 -11.14
N ASP A 5 2.67 16.26 -11.11
CA ASP A 5 3.44 15.70 -12.21
C ASP A 5 3.28 14.18 -12.26
N LEU A 6 3.25 13.52 -11.11
CA LEU A 6 3.05 12.07 -11.05
C LEU A 6 1.67 11.66 -11.54
N LYS A 7 0.63 12.45 -11.24
CA LYS A 7 -0.72 12.23 -11.79
C LYS A 7 -0.79 12.36 -13.30
N LYS A 8 -0.03 13.29 -13.90
CA LYS A 8 0.04 13.45 -15.37
C LYS A 8 0.64 12.23 -16.08
N GLN A 9 1.54 11.50 -15.41
CA GLN A 9 2.12 10.26 -15.94
C GLN A 9 1.13 9.08 -15.93
N GLY A 10 -0.02 9.23 -15.27
CA GLY A 10 -1.07 8.23 -15.25
C GLY A 10 -1.00 7.27 -14.05
N ARG A 11 -1.98 6.38 -14.00
CA ARG A 11 -2.14 5.39 -12.93
C ARG A 11 -1.08 4.30 -13.07
N GLY A 12 -0.40 3.98 -11.97
CA GLY A 12 0.73 3.06 -11.94
C GLY A 12 2.10 3.75 -11.96
N ALA A 13 2.16 5.03 -12.33
CA ALA A 13 3.40 5.80 -12.32
C ALA A 13 4.00 5.88 -10.91
N TYR A 14 5.32 5.84 -10.82
CA TYR A 14 6.04 5.99 -9.56
C TYR A 14 7.35 6.76 -9.71
N ASP A 15 7.77 7.38 -8.62
CA ASP A 15 9.08 7.99 -8.44
C ASP A 15 9.69 7.46 -7.13
N TYR A 16 11.01 7.35 -7.06
CA TYR A 16 11.68 6.78 -5.89
C TYR A 16 13.02 7.43 -5.59
N ARG A 17 13.41 7.40 -4.33
CA ARG A 17 14.76 7.75 -3.87
C ARG A 17 15.25 6.64 -2.94
N ALA A 18 16.52 6.30 -3.04
CA ALA A 18 17.15 5.33 -2.16
C ALA A 18 18.40 5.96 -1.55
N ASP A 19 18.60 5.71 -0.27
CA ASP A 19 19.88 5.88 0.40
C ASP A 19 20.48 4.48 0.62
N ASN A 20 21.49 4.14 -0.17
CA ASN A 20 22.16 2.84 -0.10
C ASN A 20 23.09 2.72 1.11
N ASN A 21 23.48 3.83 1.76
CA ASN A 21 24.33 3.80 2.95
C ASN A 21 23.51 3.40 4.17
N ILE A 22 22.29 3.94 4.28
CA ILE A 22 21.36 3.66 5.39
C ILE A 22 20.48 2.44 5.06
N GLY A 23 20.37 2.07 3.78
CA GLY A 23 19.52 0.97 3.32
C GLY A 23 18.03 1.32 3.34
N ILE A 24 17.69 2.61 3.17
CA ILE A 24 16.30 3.09 3.19
C ILE A 24 15.88 3.53 1.79
N GLY A 25 14.70 3.09 1.41
CA GLY A 25 14.04 3.44 0.17
C GLY A 25 12.73 4.20 0.41
N ILE A 26 12.51 5.26 -0.35
CA ILE A 26 11.25 6.01 -0.38
C ILE A 26 10.67 5.91 -1.78
N ILE A 27 9.41 5.48 -1.88
CA ILE A 27 8.68 5.37 -3.16
C ILE A 27 7.40 6.19 -3.07
N LYS A 28 7.10 6.94 -4.12
CA LYS A 28 5.78 7.55 -4.35
C LYS A 28 5.13 6.86 -5.55
N TRP A 29 3.94 6.29 -5.36
CA TRP A 29 3.20 5.56 -6.39
C TRP A 29 1.81 6.16 -6.58
N ASN A 30 1.38 6.32 -7.82
CA ASN A 30 0.10 6.92 -8.17
C ASN A 30 -0.95 5.87 -8.49
N ASP A 31 -1.91 5.68 -7.59
CA ASP A 31 -3.15 4.94 -7.86
C ASP A 31 -4.28 5.94 -8.18
N ASN A 32 -5.41 5.86 -7.48
CA ASN A 32 -6.44 6.91 -7.52
C ASN A 32 -5.93 8.23 -6.92
N LYS A 33 -5.00 8.13 -5.97
CA LYS A 33 -4.26 9.23 -5.38
C LYS A 33 -2.79 8.80 -5.21
N PRO A 34 -1.83 9.75 -5.26
CA PRO A 34 -0.44 9.47 -4.91
C PRO A 34 -0.33 9.00 -3.47
N VAL A 35 0.44 7.94 -3.26
CA VAL A 35 0.77 7.39 -1.94
C VAL A 35 2.29 7.34 -1.81
N THR A 36 2.81 7.70 -0.65
CA THR A 36 4.25 7.61 -0.35
C THR A 36 4.48 6.50 0.68
N LEU A 37 5.45 5.64 0.39
CA LEU A 37 5.84 4.52 1.24
C LEU A 37 7.35 4.58 1.50
N VAL A 38 7.74 4.09 2.67
CA VAL A 38 9.15 3.95 3.07
C VAL A 38 9.41 2.48 3.37
N THR A 39 10.58 1.98 3.01
CA THR A 39 10.98 0.57 3.17
C THR A 39 12.47 0.47 3.45
N SER A 40 12.86 -0.57 4.18
CA SER A 40 14.26 -0.95 4.36
C SER A 40 14.61 -2.32 3.75
N CYS A 41 13.63 -3.02 3.19
CA CYS A 41 13.80 -4.43 2.80
C CYS A 41 13.24 -4.80 1.42
N ALA A 42 12.15 -4.15 1.00
CA ALA A 42 11.46 -4.46 -0.26
C ALA A 42 11.31 -3.18 -1.06
N PHE A 43 12.15 -3.01 -2.08
CA PHE A 43 12.21 -1.78 -2.89
C PHE A 43 11.39 -1.90 -4.18
N ILE A 44 11.98 -1.64 -5.33
CA ILE A 44 11.24 -1.54 -6.61
C ILE A 44 11.07 -2.90 -7.28
N GLN A 45 12.14 -3.68 -7.36
CA GLN A 45 12.16 -4.91 -8.13
C GLN A 45 11.69 -6.13 -7.31
N PRO A 46 11.03 -7.12 -7.95
CA PRO A 46 10.53 -7.07 -9.32
C PRO A 46 9.29 -6.17 -9.43
N VAL A 47 9.24 -5.33 -10.47
CA VAL A 47 8.01 -4.62 -10.83
C VAL A 47 6.99 -5.62 -11.36
N GLY A 48 5.72 -5.44 -11.02
CA GLY A 48 4.67 -6.20 -11.71
C GLY A 48 3.30 -5.57 -11.50
N SER A 49 2.24 -6.32 -11.70
CA SER A 49 0.88 -5.78 -11.60
C SER A 49 0.21 -6.09 -10.27
N VAL A 50 -0.66 -5.18 -9.83
CA VAL A 50 -1.65 -5.37 -8.75
C VAL A 50 -3.05 -5.10 -9.29
N GLY A 51 -3.99 -5.99 -8.99
CA GLY A 51 -5.38 -5.83 -9.39
C GLY A 51 -6.05 -4.73 -8.58
N ARG A 52 -6.34 -3.59 -9.22
CA ARG A 52 -7.02 -2.45 -8.59
C ARG A 52 -8.37 -2.21 -9.24
N TYR A 53 -9.35 -1.82 -8.44
CA TYR A 53 -10.66 -1.45 -8.97
C TYR A 53 -10.57 -0.11 -9.72
N ASP A 54 -11.11 -0.06 -10.92
CA ASP A 54 -11.32 1.16 -11.69
C ASP A 54 -12.78 1.57 -11.61
N LYS A 55 -13.04 2.80 -11.17
CA LYS A 55 -14.41 3.32 -11.03
C LYS A 55 -15.05 3.65 -12.37
N GLN A 56 -14.25 4.02 -13.37
CA GLN A 56 -14.74 4.38 -14.70
C GLN A 56 -15.15 3.12 -15.46
N GLU A 57 -14.30 2.09 -15.43
CA GLU A 57 -14.56 0.82 -16.11
C GLU A 57 -15.39 -0.17 -15.27
N LYS A 58 -15.65 0.16 -13.99
CA LYS A 58 -16.38 -0.67 -13.01
C LYS A 58 -15.85 -2.11 -12.85
N LYS A 59 -14.58 -2.34 -13.16
CA LYS A 59 -13.92 -3.65 -13.07
C LYS A 59 -12.55 -3.54 -12.43
N ARG A 60 -11.97 -4.68 -12.05
CA ARG A 60 -10.56 -4.72 -11.62
C ARG A 60 -9.66 -4.73 -12.86
N VAL A 61 -8.70 -3.82 -12.86
CA VAL A 61 -7.68 -3.68 -13.90
C VAL A 61 -6.29 -3.95 -13.30
N PRO A 62 -5.37 -4.55 -14.07
CA PRO A 62 -3.99 -4.66 -13.66
C PRO A 62 -3.33 -3.29 -13.72
N VAL A 63 -2.77 -2.83 -12.59
CA VAL A 63 -1.99 -1.59 -12.51
C VAL A 63 -0.55 -1.94 -12.18
N GLU A 64 0.40 -1.36 -12.93
CA GLU A 64 1.83 -1.52 -12.64
C GLU A 64 2.16 -0.96 -11.25
N ALA A 65 2.88 -1.74 -10.47
CA ALA A 65 3.28 -1.38 -9.13
C ALA A 65 4.65 -1.97 -8.76
N PRO A 66 5.49 -1.17 -8.09
CA PRO A 66 6.72 -1.63 -7.45
C PRO A 66 6.46 -2.75 -6.44
N ASN A 67 7.49 -3.58 -6.19
CA ASN A 67 7.41 -4.71 -5.24
C ASN A 67 7.00 -4.27 -3.83
N ILE A 68 7.43 -3.08 -3.36
CA ILE A 68 7.00 -2.50 -2.09
C ILE A 68 5.47 -2.47 -1.92
N ILE A 69 4.72 -2.16 -2.98
CA ILE A 69 3.26 -2.03 -2.92
C ILE A 69 2.63 -3.39 -2.67
N LYS A 70 3.16 -4.43 -3.33
CA LYS A 70 2.73 -5.81 -3.15
C LYS A 70 3.07 -6.31 -1.75
N ALA A 71 4.30 -6.06 -1.31
CA ALA A 71 4.76 -6.43 0.03
C ALA A 71 3.91 -5.76 1.11
N TYR A 72 3.62 -4.47 0.99
CA TYR A 72 2.77 -3.75 1.93
C TYR A 72 1.36 -4.33 1.98
N ASN A 73 0.69 -4.44 0.83
CA ASN A 73 -0.68 -4.97 0.76
C ASN A 73 -0.80 -6.40 1.32
N LYS A 74 0.24 -7.23 1.16
CA LYS A 74 0.25 -8.61 1.67
C LYS A 74 0.24 -8.66 3.20
N HIS A 75 0.85 -7.69 3.89
CA HIS A 75 1.05 -7.73 5.34
C HIS A 75 0.16 -6.74 6.12
N MET A 76 -0.52 -5.82 5.44
CA MET A 76 -1.33 -4.76 6.06
C MET A 76 -2.51 -5.28 6.91
N GLY A 77 -3.10 -6.43 6.56
CA GLY A 77 -4.36 -6.92 7.15
C GLY A 77 -4.24 -7.66 8.48
N GLY A 78 -3.05 -7.78 9.08
CA GLY A 78 -2.85 -8.56 10.30
C GLY A 78 -3.62 -8.01 11.51
N VAL A 79 -3.64 -6.68 11.67
CA VAL A 79 -4.34 -6.01 12.77
C VAL A 79 -5.86 -6.13 12.59
N ASP A 80 -6.38 -5.82 11.40
CA ASP A 80 -7.82 -5.95 11.10
C ASP A 80 -8.33 -7.39 11.32
N LEU A 81 -7.51 -8.39 10.99
CA LEU A 81 -7.82 -9.80 11.23
C LEU A 81 -7.90 -10.11 12.73
N ALA A 82 -6.97 -9.59 13.52
CA ALA A 82 -6.98 -9.76 14.97
C ALA A 82 -8.21 -9.07 15.60
N ASP A 83 -8.51 -7.83 15.20
CA ASP A 83 -9.67 -7.07 15.67
C ASP A 83 -10.99 -7.76 15.31
N MET A 84 -11.08 -8.31 14.10
CA MET A 84 -12.22 -9.12 13.68
C MET A 84 -12.36 -10.37 14.55
N ALA A 85 -11.26 -11.10 14.82
CA ALA A 85 -11.30 -12.29 15.67
C ALA A 85 -11.73 -11.94 17.10
N VAL A 86 -11.19 -10.86 17.67
CA VAL A 86 -11.64 -10.35 18.97
C VAL A 86 -13.12 -10.03 18.95
N THR A 87 -13.62 -9.39 17.89
CA THR A 87 -15.05 -9.02 17.74
C THR A 87 -15.96 -10.23 17.63
N LEU A 88 -15.57 -11.25 16.84
CA LEU A 88 -16.35 -12.47 16.62
C LEU A 88 -16.43 -13.36 17.86
N TYR A 89 -15.36 -13.42 18.65
CA TYR A 89 -15.25 -14.31 19.81
C TYR A 89 -15.22 -13.54 21.14
N ARG A 90 -15.70 -12.30 21.18
CA ARG A 90 -15.66 -11.47 22.39
C ARG A 90 -16.57 -12.05 23.47
N THR A 91 -15.99 -12.41 24.61
CA THR A 91 -16.78 -12.62 25.83
C THR A 91 -17.28 -11.27 26.33
N LEU A 92 -18.60 -11.11 26.39
CA LEU A 92 -19.25 -9.87 26.84
C LEU A 92 -19.10 -9.69 28.35
N LEU A 93 -17.96 -9.14 28.78
CA LEU A 93 -17.73 -8.70 30.16
C LEU A 93 -17.83 -7.17 30.21
N ARG A 94 -18.91 -6.66 30.80
CA ARG A 94 -19.12 -5.23 30.97
C ARG A 94 -18.49 -4.77 32.29
N THR A 95 -17.43 -3.97 32.20
CA THR A 95 -16.82 -3.30 33.36
C THR A 95 -16.86 -1.79 33.18
N LYS A 96 -16.83 -1.04 34.29
CA LYS A 96 -16.76 0.44 34.30
C LYS A 96 -15.34 0.97 34.55
N ARG A 97 -14.34 0.08 34.61
CA ARG A 97 -12.93 0.44 34.81
C ARG A 97 -12.21 0.42 33.46
N TYR A 98 -11.38 1.44 33.21
CA TYR A 98 -10.50 1.55 32.03
C TYR A 98 -9.13 0.96 32.35
#